data_AF-A0A131XJR1-F1
#
_entry.id   AF-A0A131XJR1-F1
#
_cell.length_a   1.000
_cell.length_b   1.000
_cell.length_c   1.000
_cell.angle_alpha   90.00
_cell.angle_beta   90.00
_cell.angle_gamma   90.00
#
_symmetry.space_group_name_H-M   'P 1'
#
loop_
_entity.id
_entity.type
_entity.pdbx_description
1 polymer ?
#
loop_
_entity_poly.entity_id
_entity_poly.type
_entity_poly.pdbx_seq_one_letter_code
_entity_poly.pdbx_strand_id
1 'polypeptide(L)'
;MSLAMLFICIELKIYVPDGLGDLMDALSDPRAFLSAQEKRLVQMRAMGIEEADILVNRPELGSQQKKDDEKREEWRVEAITAEALRAEKEYIKLRRKQMKELEALRKRHHKDKQHMQKQQCLAVEKLLPRDSGDDSGTAASEDCAVRSLVVNQMHQWSSLLASQRSQEWELLRQQLNQQGALLRTLMLKAQAAQMKQLDAKFERENKEMKTKQAKVSVETAREVSSDKTLRNKAERERRLREKNSNNTKKFIEERKSAALKQSKERERLKKVHEKQLHDLQREIDNGLELYNTAELEYKLCAKLECFV
;
A
#
# COMPACT_ATOMS: atom_id res chain seq x y z
N MET A 1 -9.94 22.64 56.29
CA MET A 1 -10.75 22.74 55.06
C MET A 1 -10.53 21.45 54.27
N SER A 2 -11.43 20.46 54.37
CA SER A 2 -11.32 19.18 53.64
C SER A 2 -11.74 19.36 52.18
N LEU A 3 -10.96 18.86 51.22
CA LEU A 3 -11.34 18.86 49.81
C LEU A 3 -12.59 17.98 49.59
N ALA A 4 -13.54 18.48 48.79
CA ALA A 4 -14.67 17.70 48.32
C ALA A 4 -14.17 16.63 47.33
N MET A 5 -14.44 15.36 47.63
CA MET A 5 -14.23 14.23 46.71
C MET A 5 -15.56 13.90 46.03
N LEU A 6 -15.53 13.83 44.70
CA LEU A 6 -16.67 13.46 43.88
C LEU A 6 -16.52 11.99 43.46
N PHE A 7 -17.39 11.12 43.96
CA PHE A 7 -17.43 9.72 43.56
C PHE A 7 -18.30 9.60 42.31
N ILE A 8 -17.69 9.25 41.18
CA ILE A 8 -18.37 9.01 39.92
C ILE A 8 -18.47 7.50 39.71
N CYS A 9 -19.69 6.97 39.65
CA CYS A 9 -19.96 5.61 39.16
C CYS A 9 -20.35 5.71 37.68
N ILE A 10 -19.51 5.19 36.79
CA ILE A 10 -19.77 5.14 35.35
C ILE A 10 -20.16 3.71 35.00
N GLU A 11 -21.43 3.47 34.68
CA GLU A 11 -21.90 2.20 34.13
C GLU A 11 -21.91 2.26 32.60
N LEU A 12 -20.94 1.58 31.97
CA LEU A 12 -20.84 1.45 30.51
C LEU A 12 -21.64 0.24 30.05
N LYS A 13 -22.75 0.47 29.34
CA LYS A 13 -23.48 -0.57 28.60
C LYS A 13 -22.90 -0.69 27.20
N ILE A 14 -22.01 -1.65 27.01
CA ILE A 14 -21.41 -1.97 25.71
C ILE A 14 -22.32 -2.96 24.97
N TYR A 15 -22.79 -2.54 23.79
CA TYR A 15 -23.51 -3.42 22.87
C TYR A 15 -22.51 -4.29 22.12
N VAL A 16 -22.61 -5.61 22.29
CA VAL A 16 -21.84 -6.59 21.53
C VAL A 16 -22.74 -7.11 20.40
N PRO A 17 -22.39 -6.91 19.12
CA PRO A 17 -23.16 -7.46 18.01
C PRO A 17 -23.21 -8.99 18.03
N ASP A 18 -24.32 -9.56 17.56
CA ASP A 18 -24.52 -11.01 17.52
C ASP A 18 -23.40 -11.71 16.70
N GLY A 19 -22.80 -12.74 17.31
CA GLY A 19 -21.67 -13.49 16.74
C GLY A 19 -20.28 -13.02 17.17
N LEU A 20 -20.16 -11.90 17.90
CA LEU A 20 -18.88 -11.40 18.43
C LEU A 20 -18.71 -11.58 19.95
N GLY A 21 -19.63 -12.28 20.61
CA GLY A 21 -19.56 -12.58 22.05
C GLY A 21 -18.28 -13.32 22.45
N ASP A 22 -17.90 -14.38 21.72
CA ASP A 22 -16.69 -15.16 21.99
C ASP A 22 -15.40 -14.31 21.91
N LEU A 23 -15.37 -13.32 21.01
CA LEU A 23 -14.25 -12.39 20.90
C LEU A 23 -14.20 -11.44 22.10
N MET A 24 -15.36 -10.94 22.55
CA MET A 24 -15.44 -10.08 23.73
C MET A 24 -15.04 -10.85 25.00
N ASP A 25 -15.46 -12.10 25.14
CA ASP A 25 -15.11 -12.95 26.28
C ASP A 25 -13.59 -13.23 26.31
N ALA A 26 -12.98 -13.48 25.14
CA ALA A 26 -11.53 -13.63 25.02
C ALA A 26 -10.76 -12.37 25.42
N LEU A 27 -11.31 -11.18 25.14
CA LEU A 27 -10.68 -9.91 25.48
C LEU A 27 -10.92 -9.50 26.94
N SER A 28 -12.06 -9.89 27.51
CA SER A 28 -12.47 -9.51 28.86
C SER A 28 -11.87 -10.42 29.94
N ASP A 29 -11.82 -11.72 29.69
CA ASP A 29 -11.16 -12.70 30.56
C ASP A 29 -10.36 -13.73 29.74
N PRO A 30 -9.15 -13.35 29.29
CA PRO A 30 -8.34 -14.20 28.42
C PRO A 30 -7.95 -15.53 29.07
N ARG A 31 -7.88 -15.62 30.40
CA ARG A 31 -7.53 -16.86 31.10
C ARG A 31 -8.71 -17.84 31.12
N ALA A 32 -9.91 -17.34 31.40
CA ALA A 32 -11.12 -18.16 31.36
C ALA A 32 -11.39 -18.68 29.94
N PHE A 33 -11.20 -17.82 28.93
CA PHE A 33 -11.39 -18.18 27.52
C PHE A 33 -10.43 -19.28 27.05
N LEU A 34 -9.12 -19.17 27.36
CA LEU A 34 -8.14 -20.19 27.01
C LEU A 34 -8.43 -21.52 27.69
N SER A 35 -8.81 -21.50 28.97
CA SER A 35 -9.18 -22.72 29.70
C SER A 35 -10.46 -23.37 29.14
N ALA A 36 -11.45 -22.59 28.72
CA ALA A 36 -12.67 -23.11 28.10
C ALA A 36 -12.39 -23.70 26.71
N GLN A 37 -11.51 -23.07 25.93
CA GLN A 37 -11.07 -23.59 24.63
C GLN A 37 -10.29 -24.90 24.79
N GLU A 38 -9.37 -24.96 25.75
CA GLU A 38 -8.58 -26.16 26.03
C GLU A 38 -9.48 -27.32 26.51
N LYS A 39 -10.47 -27.05 27.37
CA LYS A 39 -11.45 -28.06 27.79
C LYS A 39 -12.30 -28.57 26.63
N ARG A 40 -12.76 -27.69 25.72
CA ARG A 40 -13.48 -28.10 24.50
C ARG A 40 -12.60 -28.96 23.60
N LEU A 41 -11.33 -28.61 23.46
CA LEU A 41 -10.37 -29.33 22.61
C LEU A 41 -10.04 -30.72 23.18
N VAL A 42 -9.87 -30.82 24.49
CA VAL A 42 -9.71 -32.11 25.19
C VAL A 42 -10.98 -32.97 25.07
N GLN A 43 -12.17 -32.35 25.17
CA GLN A 43 -13.44 -33.06 25.02
C GLN A 43 -13.65 -33.56 23.57
N MET A 44 -13.25 -32.79 22.56
CA MET A 44 -13.28 -33.23 21.15
C MET A 44 -12.27 -34.35 20.87
N ARG A 45 -11.06 -34.25 21.45
CA ARG A 45 -10.05 -35.32 21.37
C ARG A 45 -10.52 -36.60 22.05
N ALA A 46 -11.22 -36.50 23.19
CA ALA A 46 -11.80 -37.65 23.89
C ALA A 46 -12.92 -38.35 23.10
N MET A 47 -13.57 -37.67 22.15
CA MET A 47 -14.54 -38.25 21.21
C MET A 47 -13.91 -38.75 19.89
N GLY A 48 -12.58 -38.76 19.78
CA GLY A 48 -11.85 -39.34 18.65
C GLY A 48 -11.72 -38.44 17.42
N ILE A 49 -11.88 -37.12 17.55
CA ILE A 49 -11.69 -36.15 16.47
C ILE A 49 -10.30 -35.52 16.64
N GLU A 50 -9.37 -35.83 15.75
CA GLU A 50 -8.02 -35.23 15.73
C GLU A 50 -8.03 -33.87 14.99
N GLU A 51 -7.16 -32.94 15.38
CA GLU A 51 -7.08 -31.58 14.80
C GLU A 51 -6.88 -31.57 13.27
N ALA A 52 -6.33 -32.66 12.71
CA ALA A 52 -6.15 -32.83 11.27
C ALA A 52 -7.47 -32.96 10.49
N ASP A 53 -8.54 -33.47 11.10
CA ASP A 53 -9.83 -33.68 10.44
C ASP A 53 -10.69 -32.41 10.36
N ILE A 54 -10.47 -31.46 11.28
CA ILE A 54 -11.22 -30.20 11.35
C ILE A 54 -10.77 -29.23 10.24
N LEU A 55 -9.50 -29.28 9.84
CA LEU A 55 -8.95 -28.48 8.73
C LEU A 55 -9.35 -29.00 7.33
N VAL A 56 -9.89 -30.22 7.23
CA VAL A 56 -10.27 -30.87 5.96
C VAL A 56 -11.75 -30.61 5.59
N ASN A 57 -12.60 -30.21 6.53
CA ASN A 57 -14.04 -30.04 6.30
C ASN A 57 -14.51 -28.58 6.23
N ARG A 58 -13.87 -27.77 5.36
CA ARG A 58 -14.56 -26.64 4.72
C ARG A 58 -15.01 -27.13 3.33
N PRO A 59 -16.32 -27.18 3.01
CA PRO A 59 -16.79 -27.90 1.83
C PRO A 59 -16.60 -27.06 0.57
N GLU A 60 -15.64 -27.44 -0.26
CA GLU A 60 -15.81 -27.35 -1.72
C GLU A 60 -15.45 -28.68 -2.36
N LEU A 61 -16.26 -29.02 -3.37
CA LEU A 61 -16.39 -30.30 -4.03
C LEU A 61 -15.07 -30.85 -4.61
N GLY A 62 -14.91 -32.17 -4.45
CA GLY A 62 -14.61 -33.03 -5.60
C GLY A 62 -13.18 -33.57 -5.73
N SER A 63 -13.11 -34.91 -5.71
CA SER A 63 -12.12 -35.77 -6.37
C SER A 63 -10.71 -35.85 -5.78
N GLN A 64 -10.53 -36.77 -4.81
CA GLN A 64 -9.28 -37.46 -4.53
C GLN A 64 -8.89 -38.36 -5.71
N GLN A 65 -8.35 -37.77 -6.78
CA GLN A 65 -7.59 -38.51 -7.80
C GLN A 65 -6.77 -37.57 -8.70
N LYS A 66 -6.00 -36.64 -8.10
CA LYS A 66 -5.08 -35.75 -8.83
C LYS A 66 -3.84 -35.34 -8.02
N LYS A 67 -3.42 -36.13 -7.04
CA LYS A 67 -2.41 -35.69 -6.06
C LYS A 67 -0.94 -35.74 -6.52
N ASP A 68 -0.66 -36.20 -7.75
CA ASP A 68 0.72 -36.28 -8.27
C ASP A 68 1.09 -35.22 -9.32
N ASP A 69 0.15 -34.38 -9.80
CA ASP A 69 0.43 -33.33 -10.80
C ASP A 69 0.58 -31.91 -10.21
N GLU A 70 0.36 -31.73 -8.89
CA GLU A 70 0.34 -30.42 -8.23
C GLU A 70 1.72 -29.89 -7.77
N LYS A 71 2.80 -30.64 -7.99
CA LYS A 71 4.18 -30.14 -7.78
C LYS A 71 4.75 -29.39 -9.00
N ARG A 72 3.90 -28.89 -9.90
CA ARG A 72 4.35 -27.98 -10.96
C ARG A 72 4.47 -26.59 -10.35
N GLU A 73 5.70 -26.19 -10.04
CA GLU A 73 6.10 -24.92 -9.42
C GLU A 73 5.05 -23.82 -9.62
N GLU A 74 4.34 -23.49 -8.55
CA GLU A 74 3.46 -22.34 -8.52
C GLU A 74 4.35 -21.13 -8.79
N TRP A 75 4.20 -20.54 -9.96
CA TRP A 75 4.99 -19.39 -10.40
C TRP A 75 4.72 -18.23 -9.44
N ARG A 76 5.61 -18.09 -8.46
CA ARG A 76 5.59 -16.98 -7.51
C ARG A 76 6.19 -15.77 -8.20
N VAL A 77 5.30 -14.94 -8.72
CA VAL A 77 5.68 -13.60 -9.17
C VAL A 77 6.17 -12.84 -7.94
N GLU A 78 7.43 -12.41 -7.95
CA GLU A 78 7.96 -11.52 -6.92
C GLU A 78 7.10 -10.25 -6.86
N ALA A 79 6.69 -9.87 -5.65
CA ALA A 79 5.86 -8.69 -5.46
C ALA A 79 6.65 -7.43 -5.87
N ILE A 80 6.00 -6.53 -6.62
CA ILE A 80 6.55 -5.21 -6.91
C ILE A 80 6.41 -4.38 -5.63
N THR A 81 7.51 -4.16 -4.91
CA THR A 81 7.48 -3.39 -3.66
C THR A 81 7.76 -1.91 -3.91
N ALA A 82 7.23 -1.07 -3.03
CA ALA A 82 7.48 0.37 -3.08
C ALA A 82 8.97 0.70 -2.89
N GLU A 83 9.73 -0.09 -2.10
CA GLU A 83 11.18 0.13 -1.95
C GLU A 83 11.94 -0.10 -3.26
N ALA A 84 11.59 -1.16 -4.00
CA ALA A 84 12.21 -1.45 -5.29
C ALA A 84 11.99 -0.28 -6.27
N LEU A 85 10.77 0.27 -6.33
CA LEU A 85 10.46 1.42 -7.17
C LEU A 85 11.19 2.70 -6.73
N ARG A 86 11.41 2.90 -5.43
CA ARG A 86 12.18 4.04 -4.90
C ARG A 86 13.69 3.90 -5.16
N ALA A 87 14.19 2.69 -5.38
CA ALA A 87 15.57 2.44 -5.77
C ALA A 87 15.84 2.74 -7.26
N GLU A 88 14.80 2.93 -8.08
CA GLU A 88 14.94 3.22 -9.50
C GLU A 88 15.68 4.54 -9.75
N LYS A 89 16.55 4.53 -10.76
CA LYS A 89 17.41 5.68 -11.11
C LYS A 89 16.61 6.96 -11.37
N GLU A 90 15.42 6.83 -11.97
CA GLU A 90 14.53 7.96 -12.27
C GLU A 90 13.99 8.59 -10.99
N TYR A 91 13.58 7.78 -10.01
CA TYR A 91 13.10 8.26 -8.71
C TYR A 91 14.22 8.94 -7.92
N ILE A 92 15.41 8.35 -7.89
CA ILE A 92 16.59 8.96 -7.24
C ILE A 92 16.93 10.32 -7.87
N LYS A 93 16.88 10.44 -9.19
CA LYS A 93 17.08 11.72 -9.90
C LYS A 93 16.03 12.76 -9.51
N LEU A 94 14.75 12.37 -9.45
CA LEU A 94 13.68 13.25 -9.02
C LEU A 94 13.93 13.75 -7.58
N ARG A 95 14.24 12.86 -6.64
CA ARG A 95 14.53 13.24 -5.25
C ARG A 95 15.72 14.20 -5.13
N ARG A 96 16.78 14.00 -5.92
CA ARG A 96 17.92 14.94 -5.96
C ARG A 96 17.52 16.32 -6.48
N LYS A 97 16.66 16.40 -7.49
CA LYS A 97 16.12 17.67 -8.00
C LYS A 97 15.28 18.38 -6.92
N GLN A 98 14.39 17.65 -6.27
CA GLN A 98 13.53 18.15 -5.20
C GLN A 98 14.32 18.69 -3.99
N MET A 99 15.41 18.03 -3.61
CA MET A 99 16.32 18.53 -2.57
C MET A 99 16.92 19.90 -2.93
N LYS A 100 17.37 20.07 -4.17
CA LYS A 100 17.93 21.35 -4.64
C LYS A 100 16.89 22.48 -4.68
N GLU A 101 15.66 22.17 -5.08
CA GLU A 101 14.54 23.12 -5.08
C GLU A 101 14.22 23.60 -3.65
N LEU A 102 14.19 22.67 -2.68
CA LEU A 102 13.95 22.99 -1.27
C LEU A 102 15.08 23.84 -0.68
N GLU A 103 16.34 23.53 -0.99
CA GLU A 103 17.49 24.35 -0.58
C GLU A 103 17.43 25.77 -1.17
N ALA A 104 17.05 25.90 -2.43
CA ALA A 104 16.90 27.20 -3.09
C ALA A 104 15.78 28.03 -2.43
N LEU A 105 14.64 27.41 -2.11
CA LEU A 105 13.53 28.07 -1.41
C LEU A 105 13.98 28.56 -0.02
N ARG A 106 14.65 27.70 0.76
CA ARG A 106 15.17 28.05 2.09
C ARG A 106 16.16 29.23 2.04
N LYS A 107 17.03 29.26 1.04
CA LYS A 107 17.96 30.39 0.82
C LYS A 107 17.22 31.69 0.52
N ARG A 108 16.15 31.64 -0.27
CA ARG A 108 15.29 32.80 -0.54
C ARG A 108 14.60 33.27 0.76
N HIS A 109 13.97 32.34 1.49
CA HIS A 109 13.30 32.65 2.77
C HIS A 109 14.24 33.32 3.77
N HIS A 110 15.49 32.85 3.86
CA HIS A 110 16.51 33.45 4.71
C HIS A 110 16.85 34.89 4.31
N LYS A 111 17.02 35.16 3.01
CA LYS A 111 17.29 36.53 2.51
C LYS A 111 16.12 37.47 2.78
N ASP A 112 14.89 37.01 2.57
CA ASP A 112 13.68 37.81 2.82
C ASP A 112 13.55 38.16 4.31
N LYS A 113 13.83 37.21 5.21
CA LYS A 113 13.90 37.47 6.66
C LYS A 113 14.98 38.50 7.01
N GLN A 114 16.20 38.33 6.48
CA GLN A 114 17.29 39.28 6.71
C GLN A 114 16.96 40.69 6.22
N HIS A 115 16.32 40.80 5.06
CA HIS A 115 15.90 42.09 4.51
C HIS A 115 14.87 42.77 5.42
N MET A 116 13.83 42.04 5.85
CA MET A 116 12.82 42.60 6.74
C MET A 116 13.41 42.97 8.11
N GLN A 117 14.29 42.16 8.69
CA GLN A 117 14.98 42.50 9.95
C GLN A 117 15.71 43.84 9.84
N LYS A 118 16.51 44.02 8.78
CA LYS A 118 17.21 45.29 8.54
C LYS A 118 16.24 46.47 8.42
N GLN A 119 15.13 46.29 7.71
CA GLN A 119 14.11 47.33 7.57
C GLN A 119 13.46 47.68 8.92
N GLN A 120 13.16 46.67 9.74
CA GLN A 120 12.57 46.86 11.07
C GLN A 120 13.52 47.56 12.03
N CYS A 121 14.80 47.15 12.09
CA CYS A 121 15.83 47.83 12.89
C CYS A 121 15.98 49.30 12.50
N LEU A 122 16.09 49.61 11.20
CA LEU A 122 16.18 50.99 10.70
C LEU A 122 14.94 51.84 11.02
N ALA A 123 13.75 51.23 11.07
CA ALA A 123 12.52 51.94 11.42
C ALA A 123 12.48 52.28 12.92
N VAL A 124 12.97 51.39 13.78
CA VAL A 124 13.10 51.65 15.23
C VAL A 124 14.14 52.73 15.49
N GLU A 125 15.31 52.66 14.85
CA GLU A 125 16.39 53.67 15.00
C GLU A 125 15.94 55.10 14.66
N LYS A 126 15.03 55.26 13.69
CA LYS A 126 14.49 56.57 13.29
C LYS A 126 13.46 57.13 14.26
N LEU A 127 12.84 56.28 15.07
CA LEU A 127 11.77 56.63 16.01
C LEU A 127 12.31 56.87 17.43
N LEU A 128 13.53 56.42 17.73
CA LEU A 128 14.20 56.70 18.99
C LEU A 128 14.65 58.18 19.05
N PRO A 129 14.28 58.93 20.11
CA PRO A 129 14.71 60.32 20.27
C PRO A 129 16.24 60.42 20.34
N ARG A 130 16.83 61.35 19.59
CA ARG A 130 18.20 61.82 19.83
C ARG A 130 18.13 62.86 20.94
N ASP A 131 18.26 62.41 22.18
CA ASP A 131 18.64 63.21 23.36
C ASP A 131 18.04 64.63 23.39
N SER A 132 16.72 64.75 23.61
CA SER A 132 16.05 66.02 23.84
C SER A 132 15.25 65.97 25.13
N GLY A 133 15.83 66.55 26.19
CA GLY A 133 15.30 66.55 27.56
C GLY A 133 14.10 67.47 27.76
N ASP A 134 12.93 67.07 27.24
CA ASP A 134 11.65 67.67 27.61
C ASP A 134 10.70 66.60 28.17
N ASP A 135 10.50 66.67 29.48
CA ASP A 135 9.88 65.65 30.32
C ASP A 135 8.47 66.12 30.70
N SER A 136 7.43 65.46 30.16
CA SER A 136 6.14 65.13 30.82
C SER A 136 4.92 65.04 29.88
N GLY A 137 4.94 65.57 28.65
CA GLY A 137 3.78 65.57 27.72
C GLY A 137 3.97 64.81 26.40
N THR A 138 5.18 64.83 25.84
CA THR A 138 5.58 64.19 24.58
C THR A 138 5.82 62.69 24.74
N ALA A 139 6.33 62.26 25.89
CA ALA A 139 6.66 60.87 26.18
C ALA A 139 5.47 59.90 26.00
N ALA A 140 4.25 60.29 26.39
CA ALA A 140 3.07 59.43 26.25
C ALA A 140 2.63 59.22 24.78
N SER A 141 2.84 60.24 23.93
CA SER A 141 2.57 60.19 22.49
C SER A 141 3.62 59.36 21.76
N GLU A 142 4.89 59.52 22.12
CA GLU A 142 6.03 58.75 21.62
C GLU A 142 5.90 57.26 21.97
N ASP A 143 5.49 56.95 23.20
CA ASP A 143 5.18 55.59 23.65
C ASP A 143 4.06 54.92 22.82
N CYS A 144 3.04 55.69 22.43
CA CYS A 144 1.96 55.20 21.57
C CYS A 144 2.46 54.90 20.15
N ALA A 145 3.30 55.77 19.60
CA ALA A 145 3.91 55.60 18.28
C ALA A 145 4.85 54.39 18.24
N VAL A 146 5.68 54.20 19.27
CA VAL A 146 6.58 53.04 19.40
C VAL A 146 5.77 51.75 19.55
N ARG A 147 4.74 51.72 20.41
CA ARG A 147 3.85 50.55 20.53
C ARG A 147 3.17 50.21 19.21
N SER A 148 2.66 51.21 18.49
CA SER A 148 2.06 51.02 17.17
C SER A 148 3.05 50.46 16.15
N LEU A 149 4.28 50.97 16.12
CA LEU A 149 5.36 50.47 15.25
C LEU A 149 5.65 49.00 15.55
N VAL A 150 5.87 48.64 16.82
CA VAL A 150 6.18 47.25 17.22
C VAL A 150 5.07 46.30 16.82
N VAL A 151 3.80 46.67 17.06
CA VAL A 151 2.65 45.86 16.64
C VAL A 151 2.60 45.71 15.11
N ASN A 152 2.89 46.78 14.35
CA ASN A 152 2.95 46.69 12.88
C ASN A 152 4.08 45.76 12.42
N GLN A 153 5.27 45.88 12.99
CA GLN A 153 6.41 45.02 12.69
C GLN A 153 6.12 43.54 13.01
N MET A 154 5.42 43.27 14.12
CA MET A 154 4.92 41.94 14.47
C MET A 154 3.98 41.37 13.40
N HIS A 155 3.04 42.17 12.89
CA HIS A 155 2.15 41.73 11.82
C HIS A 155 2.90 41.46 10.51
N GLN A 156 3.82 42.33 10.12
CA GLN A 156 4.67 42.13 8.94
C GLN A 156 5.48 40.84 9.04
N TRP A 157 6.10 40.62 10.20
CA TRP A 157 6.90 39.42 10.47
C TRP A 157 6.04 38.15 10.42
N SER A 158 4.91 38.15 11.12
CA SER A 158 3.95 37.04 11.13
C SER A 158 3.45 36.72 9.73
N SER A 159 3.12 37.73 8.93
CA SER A 159 2.66 37.58 7.54
C SER A 159 3.73 36.97 6.64
N LEU A 160 5.00 37.42 6.76
CA LEU A 160 6.11 36.80 6.03
C LEU A 160 6.25 35.33 6.40
N LEU A 161 6.26 34.99 7.69
CA LEU A 161 6.41 33.61 8.12
C LEU A 161 5.25 32.73 7.67
N ALA A 162 4.02 33.24 7.72
CA ALA A 162 2.85 32.53 7.19
C ALA A 162 2.97 32.28 5.68
N SER A 163 3.39 33.29 4.90
CA SER A 163 3.63 33.14 3.46
C SER A 163 4.73 32.12 3.16
N GLN A 164 5.85 32.17 3.88
CA GLN A 164 6.95 31.22 3.72
C GLN A 164 6.54 29.78 4.06
N ARG A 165 5.80 29.57 5.16
CA ARG A 165 5.26 28.26 5.52
C ARG A 165 4.31 27.73 4.43
N SER A 166 3.43 28.58 3.90
CA SER A 166 2.53 28.22 2.81
C SER A 166 3.30 27.81 1.55
N GLN A 167 4.34 28.55 1.16
CA GLN A 167 5.22 28.20 0.04
C GLN A 167 5.94 26.86 0.26
N GLU A 168 6.41 26.59 1.49
CA GLU A 168 7.05 25.30 1.83
C GLU A 168 6.08 24.13 1.74
N TRP A 169 4.87 24.23 2.29
CA TRP A 169 3.87 23.16 2.17
C TRP A 169 3.43 22.94 0.73
N GLU A 170 3.22 23.99 -0.04
CA GLU A 170 2.86 23.87 -1.44
C GLU A 170 3.94 23.15 -2.24
N LEU A 171 5.21 23.50 -2.03
CA LEU A 171 6.33 22.80 -2.63
C LEU A 171 6.36 21.32 -2.21
N LEU A 172 6.19 21.02 -0.92
CA LEU A 172 6.21 19.63 -0.43
C LEU A 172 5.06 18.79 -0.99
N ARG A 173 3.84 19.35 -1.07
CA ARG A 173 2.70 18.69 -1.73
C ARG A 173 2.95 18.46 -3.20
N GLN A 174 3.47 19.46 -3.92
CA GLN A 174 3.83 19.32 -5.33
C GLN A 174 4.90 18.22 -5.51
N GLN A 175 5.91 18.17 -4.63
CA GLN A 175 6.95 17.15 -4.66
C GLN A 175 6.39 15.75 -4.39
N LEU A 176 5.46 15.60 -3.46
CA LEU A 176 4.80 14.33 -3.16
C LEU A 176 3.94 13.87 -4.34
N ASN A 177 3.17 14.77 -4.97
CA ASN A 177 2.41 14.47 -6.17
C ASN A 177 3.30 14.01 -7.34
N GLN A 178 4.43 14.70 -7.57
CA GLN A 178 5.41 14.30 -8.59
C GLN A 178 6.01 12.92 -8.31
N GLN A 179 6.36 12.65 -7.04
CA GLN A 179 6.86 11.34 -6.63
C GLN A 179 5.81 10.26 -6.87
N GLY A 180 4.56 10.51 -6.49
CA GLY A 180 3.44 9.59 -6.68
C GLY A 180 3.18 9.27 -8.16
N ALA A 181 3.14 10.29 -9.02
CA ALA A 181 2.98 10.13 -10.46
C ALA A 181 4.11 9.29 -11.08
N LEU A 182 5.35 9.53 -10.67
CA LEU A 182 6.50 8.76 -11.14
C LEU A 182 6.44 7.31 -10.66
N LEU A 183 6.19 7.08 -9.36
CA LEU A 183 6.07 5.74 -8.80
C LEU A 183 4.94 4.95 -9.47
N ARG A 184 3.81 5.58 -9.77
CA ARG A 184 2.70 4.97 -10.53
C ARG A 184 3.15 4.55 -11.93
N THR A 185 3.92 5.41 -12.61
CA THR A 185 4.45 5.10 -13.95
C THR A 185 5.42 3.91 -13.91
N LEU A 186 6.33 3.89 -12.92
CA LEU A 186 7.28 2.79 -12.73
C LEU A 186 6.56 1.48 -12.35
N MET A 187 5.54 1.55 -11.50
CA MET A 187 4.69 0.41 -11.14
C MET A 187 4.02 -0.19 -12.38
N LEU A 188 3.36 0.63 -13.20
CA LEU A 188 2.70 0.16 -14.44
C LEU A 188 3.69 -0.50 -15.41
N LYS A 189 4.91 0.05 -15.53
CA LYS A 189 5.97 -0.55 -16.34
C LYS A 189 6.41 -1.92 -15.81
N ALA A 190 6.59 -2.05 -14.50
CA ALA A 190 6.94 -3.31 -13.85
C ALA A 190 5.81 -4.35 -13.99
N GLN A 191 4.56 -3.94 -13.80
CA GLN A 191 3.36 -4.78 -13.99
C GLN A 191 3.25 -5.28 -15.43
N ALA A 192 3.48 -4.42 -16.42
CA ALA A 192 3.51 -4.80 -17.83
C ALA A 192 4.63 -5.81 -18.12
N ALA A 193 5.81 -5.66 -17.50
CA ALA A 193 6.89 -6.62 -17.62
C ALA A 193 6.52 -7.99 -17.03
N GLN A 194 5.87 -8.03 -15.86
CA GLN A 194 5.38 -9.26 -15.25
C GLN A 194 4.31 -9.96 -16.11
N MET A 195 3.38 -9.20 -16.70
CA MET A 195 2.39 -9.74 -17.63
C MET A 195 3.05 -10.38 -18.85
N LYS A 196 4.06 -9.72 -19.42
CA LYS A 196 4.82 -10.26 -20.56
C LYS A 196 5.59 -11.53 -20.19
N GLN A 197 6.16 -11.60 -18.99
CA GLN A 197 6.82 -12.81 -18.50
C GLN A 197 5.83 -13.98 -18.32
N LEU A 198 4.62 -13.69 -17.82
CA LEU A 198 3.55 -14.66 -17.68
C LEU A 198 3.08 -15.19 -19.04
N ASP A 199 2.92 -14.30 -20.02
CA ASP A 199 2.58 -14.69 -21.40
C ASP A 199 3.65 -15.60 -22.01
N ALA A 200 4.93 -15.25 -21.86
CA ALA A 200 6.04 -16.06 -22.33
C ALA A 200 6.12 -17.43 -21.64
N LYS A 201 5.69 -17.53 -20.37
CA LYS A 201 5.54 -18.81 -19.67
C LYS A 201 4.43 -19.64 -20.31
N PHE A 202 3.24 -19.09 -20.51
CA PHE A 202 2.11 -19.81 -21.11
C PHE A 202 2.42 -20.28 -22.54
N GLU A 203 3.13 -19.49 -23.33
CA GLU A 203 3.59 -19.90 -24.66
C GLU A 203 4.51 -21.13 -24.62
N ARG A 204 5.45 -21.17 -23.67
CA ARG A 204 6.35 -22.32 -23.49
C ARG A 204 5.58 -23.57 -23.07
N GLU A 205 4.69 -23.45 -22.09
CA GLU A 205 3.84 -24.56 -21.63
C GLU A 205 2.94 -25.11 -22.75
N ASN A 206 2.38 -24.23 -23.58
CA ASN A 206 1.56 -24.63 -24.71
C ASN A 206 2.37 -25.37 -25.79
N LYS A 207 3.62 -24.96 -26.03
CA LYS A 207 4.55 -25.68 -26.94
C LYS A 207 4.93 -27.05 -26.39
N GLU A 208 5.22 -27.14 -25.10
CA GLU A 208 5.52 -28.41 -24.41
C GLU A 208 4.33 -29.37 -24.48
N MET A 209 3.13 -28.89 -24.18
CA MET A 209 1.90 -29.69 -24.26
C MET A 209 1.68 -30.23 -25.68
N LYS A 210 1.77 -29.38 -26.71
CA LYS A 210 1.65 -29.84 -28.11
C LYS A 210 2.68 -30.93 -28.45
N THR A 211 3.92 -30.77 -27.96
CA THR A 211 4.98 -31.75 -28.16
C THR A 211 4.66 -33.08 -27.45
N LYS A 212 4.13 -33.04 -26.22
CA LYS A 212 3.66 -34.23 -25.50
C LYS A 212 2.51 -34.93 -26.23
N GLN A 213 1.53 -34.19 -26.72
CA GLN A 213 0.41 -34.74 -27.50
C GLN A 213 0.88 -35.43 -28.79
N ALA A 214 1.88 -34.86 -29.47
CA ALA A 214 2.49 -35.48 -30.65
C ALA A 214 3.20 -36.79 -30.29
N LYS A 215 3.97 -36.83 -29.19
CA LYS A 215 4.63 -38.06 -28.70
C LYS A 215 3.63 -39.16 -28.38
N VAL A 216 2.56 -38.83 -27.63
CA VAL A 216 1.49 -39.78 -27.30
C VAL A 216 0.83 -40.35 -28.55
N SER A 217 0.61 -39.53 -29.59
CA SER A 217 0.06 -40.01 -30.87
C SER A 217 0.98 -41.01 -31.57
N VAL A 218 2.29 -40.74 -31.58
CA VAL A 218 3.30 -41.65 -32.17
C VAL A 218 3.41 -42.94 -31.37
N GLU A 219 3.46 -42.85 -30.04
CA GLU A 219 3.51 -44.01 -29.14
C GLU A 219 2.25 -44.88 -29.30
N THR A 220 1.07 -44.26 -29.38
CA THR A 220 -0.19 -44.96 -29.63
C THR A 220 -0.15 -45.77 -30.93
N ALA A 221 0.37 -45.18 -32.01
CA ALA A 221 0.51 -45.88 -33.29
C ALA A 221 1.50 -47.05 -33.21
N ARG A 222 2.63 -46.85 -32.52
CA ARG A 222 3.63 -47.91 -32.26
C ARG A 222 3.05 -49.05 -31.44
N GLU A 223 2.34 -48.75 -30.36
CA GLU A 223 1.67 -49.73 -29.49
C GLU A 223 0.73 -50.64 -30.29
N VAL A 224 -0.19 -50.04 -31.06
CA VAL A 224 -1.17 -50.80 -31.86
C VAL A 224 -0.48 -51.65 -32.93
N SER A 225 0.62 -51.16 -33.52
CA SER A 225 1.40 -51.94 -34.48
C SER A 225 2.19 -53.08 -33.84
N SER A 226 2.64 -52.93 -32.60
CA SER A 226 3.42 -53.94 -31.87
C SER A 226 2.54 -54.97 -31.15
N ASP A 227 1.23 -54.70 -31.04
CA ASP A 227 0.28 -55.56 -30.34
C ASP A 227 0.08 -56.89 -31.08
N LYS A 228 0.55 -57.98 -30.44
CA LYS A 228 0.47 -59.34 -30.97
C LYS A 228 -0.93 -59.95 -30.85
N THR A 229 -1.81 -59.36 -30.03
CA THR A 229 -3.19 -59.86 -29.85
C THR A 229 -4.09 -59.53 -31.04
N LEU A 230 -3.72 -58.51 -31.83
CA LEU A 230 -4.45 -58.09 -33.03
C LEU A 230 -4.01 -58.93 -34.24
N ARG A 231 -4.93 -59.79 -34.71
CA ARG A 231 -4.65 -60.87 -35.66
C ARG A 231 -4.55 -60.39 -37.11
N ASN A 232 -5.31 -59.36 -37.49
CA ASN A 232 -5.39 -58.91 -38.87
C ASN A 232 -5.26 -57.37 -39.00
N LYS A 233 -5.01 -56.91 -40.24
CA LYS A 233 -4.83 -55.49 -40.56
C LYS A 233 -6.08 -54.66 -40.22
N ALA A 234 -7.28 -55.19 -40.48
CA ALA A 234 -8.54 -54.50 -40.24
C ALA A 234 -8.80 -54.25 -38.74
N GLU A 235 -8.46 -55.22 -37.88
CA GLU A 235 -8.53 -55.10 -36.42
C GLU A 235 -7.56 -54.04 -35.90
N ARG A 236 -6.31 -54.04 -36.41
CA ARG A 236 -5.31 -53.00 -36.06
C ARG A 236 -5.78 -51.62 -36.46
N GLU A 237 -6.33 -51.47 -37.66
CA GLU A 237 -6.84 -50.19 -38.15
C GLU A 237 -8.07 -49.71 -37.37
N ARG A 238 -8.98 -50.63 -37.02
CA ARG A 238 -10.13 -50.32 -36.14
C ARG A 238 -9.66 -49.86 -34.77
N ARG A 239 -8.71 -50.58 -34.15
CA ARG A 239 -8.18 -50.24 -32.83
C ARG A 239 -7.41 -48.91 -32.82
N LEU A 240 -6.64 -48.64 -33.89
CA LEU A 240 -5.95 -47.37 -34.07
C LEU A 240 -6.93 -46.20 -34.18
N ARG A 241 -8.01 -46.34 -34.97
CA ARG A 241 -9.05 -45.30 -35.08
C ARG A 241 -9.73 -45.01 -33.75
N GLU A 242 -10.06 -46.05 -32.99
CA GLU A 242 -10.65 -45.92 -31.65
C GLU A 242 -9.71 -45.19 -30.69
N LYS A 243 -8.44 -45.62 -30.58
CA LYS A 243 -7.45 -44.96 -29.73
C LYS A 243 -7.21 -43.51 -30.16
N ASN A 244 -7.12 -43.23 -31.47
CA ASN A 244 -6.94 -41.87 -31.99
C ASN A 244 -8.13 -40.95 -31.67
N SER A 245 -9.37 -41.46 -31.76
CA SER A 245 -10.56 -40.72 -31.34
C SER A 245 -10.51 -40.37 -29.85
N ASN A 246 -10.18 -41.35 -29.00
CA ASN A 246 -10.04 -41.16 -27.56
C ASN A 246 -8.92 -40.15 -27.21
N ASN A 247 -7.76 -40.25 -27.87
CA ASN A 247 -6.65 -39.31 -27.70
C ASN A 247 -7.05 -37.90 -28.12
N THR A 248 -7.77 -37.74 -29.23
CA THR A 248 -8.27 -36.44 -29.70
C THR A 248 -9.17 -35.79 -28.65
N LYS A 249 -10.10 -36.55 -28.05
CA LYS A 249 -10.96 -36.05 -26.97
C LYS A 249 -10.14 -35.60 -25.76
N LYS A 250 -9.17 -36.41 -25.32
CA LYS A 250 -8.26 -36.08 -24.20
C LYS A 250 -7.45 -34.81 -24.49
N PHE A 251 -6.91 -34.66 -25.70
CA PHE A 251 -6.12 -33.48 -26.08
C PHE A 251 -6.96 -32.19 -26.09
N ILE A 252 -8.23 -32.28 -26.49
CA ILE A 252 -9.16 -31.14 -26.44
C ILE A 252 -9.45 -30.76 -24.99
N GLU A 253 -9.74 -31.72 -24.14
CA GLU A 253 -10.01 -31.48 -22.71
C GLU A 253 -8.78 -30.90 -22.00
N GLU A 254 -7.58 -31.41 -22.27
CA GLU A 254 -6.32 -30.89 -21.74
C GLU A 254 -6.09 -29.43 -22.16
N ARG A 255 -6.29 -29.10 -23.44
CA ARG A 255 -6.18 -27.72 -23.95
C ARG A 255 -7.20 -26.78 -23.30
N LYS A 256 -8.45 -27.23 -23.15
CA LYS A 256 -9.51 -26.45 -22.46
C LYS A 256 -9.14 -26.20 -21.00
N SER A 257 -8.67 -27.22 -20.30
CA SER A 257 -8.25 -27.12 -18.89
C SER A 257 -7.07 -26.15 -18.73
N ALA A 258 -6.07 -26.25 -19.60
CA ALA A 258 -4.92 -25.34 -19.60
C ALA A 258 -5.33 -23.88 -19.88
N ALA A 259 -6.18 -23.64 -20.89
CA ALA A 259 -6.68 -22.30 -21.19
C ALA A 259 -7.44 -21.68 -20.01
N LEU A 260 -8.27 -22.48 -19.32
CA LEU A 260 -8.98 -22.04 -18.12
C LEU A 260 -8.00 -21.71 -16.98
N LYS A 261 -6.97 -22.53 -16.78
CA LYS A 261 -5.93 -22.29 -15.75
C LYS A 261 -5.15 -21.00 -16.04
N GLN A 262 -4.71 -20.81 -17.28
CA GLN A 262 -3.99 -19.61 -17.73
C GLN A 262 -4.85 -18.34 -17.56
N SER A 263 -6.15 -18.42 -17.88
CA SER A 263 -7.10 -17.33 -17.67
C SER A 263 -7.22 -16.96 -16.19
N LYS A 264 -7.40 -17.95 -15.30
CA LYS A 264 -7.47 -17.74 -13.85
C LYS A 264 -6.18 -17.14 -13.27
N GLU A 265 -5.02 -17.62 -13.72
CA GLU A 265 -3.71 -17.11 -13.26
C GLU A 265 -3.47 -15.67 -13.71
N ARG A 266 -3.84 -15.33 -14.96
CA ARG A 266 -3.82 -13.94 -15.45
C ARG A 266 -4.71 -13.02 -14.62
N GLU A 267 -5.93 -13.47 -14.31
CA GLU A 267 -6.88 -12.69 -13.54
C GLU A 267 -6.41 -12.47 -12.09
N ARG A 268 -5.79 -13.49 -11.47
CA ARG A 268 -5.16 -13.35 -10.15
C ARG A 268 -4.05 -12.31 -10.17
N LEU A 269 -3.18 -12.34 -11.18
CA LEU A 269 -2.09 -11.38 -11.29
C LEU A 269 -2.62 -9.94 -11.48
N LYS A 270 -3.66 -9.75 -12.29
CA LYS A 270 -4.33 -8.45 -12.44
C LYS A 270 -4.87 -7.91 -11.11
N LYS A 271 -5.54 -8.74 -10.31
CA LYS A 271 -6.03 -8.33 -8.98
C LYS A 271 -4.91 -7.92 -8.04
N VAL A 272 -3.76 -8.60 -8.11
CA VAL A 272 -2.56 -8.20 -7.35
C VAL A 272 -2.05 -6.85 -7.84
N HIS A 273 -1.99 -6.63 -9.16
CA HIS A 273 -1.57 -5.36 -9.77
C HIS A 273 -2.50 -4.19 -9.40
N GLU A 274 -3.80 -4.41 -9.42
CA GLU A 274 -4.80 -3.43 -8.99
C GLU A 274 -4.63 -3.06 -7.51
N LYS A 275 -4.46 -4.06 -6.65
CA LYS A 275 -4.20 -3.84 -5.22
C LYS A 275 -2.92 -3.03 -4.99
N GLN A 276 -1.82 -3.37 -5.67
CA GLN A 276 -0.56 -2.63 -5.59
C GLN A 276 -0.72 -1.15 -5.98
N LEU A 277 -1.49 -0.87 -7.04
CA LEU A 277 -1.76 0.51 -7.46
C LEU A 277 -2.64 1.26 -6.46
N HIS A 278 -3.65 0.59 -5.91
CA HIS A 278 -4.52 1.16 -4.89
C HIS A 278 -3.74 1.47 -3.61
N ASP A 279 -2.92 0.53 -3.13
CA ASP A 279 -2.09 0.72 -1.94
C ASP A 279 -1.10 1.88 -2.13
N LEU A 280 -0.46 1.98 -3.31
CA LEU A 280 0.41 3.10 -3.66
C LEU A 280 -0.35 4.44 -3.67
N GLN A 281 -1.54 4.48 -4.25
CA GLN A 281 -2.37 5.69 -4.28
C GLN A 281 -2.73 6.13 -2.86
N ARG A 282 -3.15 5.18 -2.01
CA ARG A 282 -3.46 5.45 -0.60
C ARG A 282 -2.25 5.97 0.17
N GLU A 283 -1.05 5.44 -0.07
CA GLU A 283 0.17 6.00 0.55
C GLU A 283 0.40 7.47 0.18
N ILE A 284 0.16 7.84 -1.08
CA ILE A 284 0.30 9.22 -1.57
C ILE A 284 -0.77 10.11 -0.93
N ASP A 285 -2.03 9.67 -0.93
CA ASP A 285 -3.16 10.43 -0.39
C ASP A 285 -2.97 10.67 1.11
N ASN A 286 -2.59 9.64 1.87
CA ASN A 286 -2.27 9.78 3.30
C ASN A 286 -1.14 10.78 3.54
N GLY A 287 -0.11 10.80 2.69
CA GLY A 287 0.98 11.77 2.78
C GLY A 287 0.52 13.20 2.49
N LEU A 288 -0.40 13.39 1.54
CA LEU A 288 -0.98 14.71 1.24
C LEU A 288 -1.88 15.18 2.39
N GLU A 289 -2.71 14.30 2.95
CA GLU A 289 -3.54 14.59 4.10
C GLU A 289 -2.73 15.01 5.32
N LEU A 290 -1.56 14.39 5.55
CA LEU A 290 -0.65 14.78 6.62
C LEU A 290 -0.20 16.24 6.45
N TYR A 291 0.18 16.66 5.24
CA TYR A 291 0.56 18.05 4.96
C TYR A 291 -0.61 19.03 5.11
N ASN A 292 -1.80 18.63 4.67
CA ASN A 292 -3.01 19.46 4.81
C ASN A 292 -3.39 19.65 6.29
N THR A 293 -3.31 18.58 7.08
CA THR A 293 -3.57 18.63 8.53
C THR A 293 -2.54 19.51 9.24
N ALA A 294 -1.25 19.36 8.93
CA ALA A 294 -0.20 20.20 9.50
C ALA A 294 -0.39 21.70 9.17
N GLU A 295 -0.81 22.02 7.94
CA GLU A 295 -1.14 23.40 7.56
C GLU A 295 -2.36 23.93 8.35
N LEU A 296 -3.38 23.10 8.54
CA LEU A 296 -4.58 23.46 9.29
C LEU A 296 -4.28 23.70 10.77
N GLU A 297 -3.52 22.81 11.41
CA GLU A 297 -3.09 22.95 12.80
C GLU A 297 -2.32 24.26 13.01
N TYR A 298 -1.40 24.58 12.11
CA TYR A 298 -0.68 25.84 12.18
C TYR A 298 -1.62 27.05 12.07
N LYS A 299 -2.59 27.04 11.14
CA LYS A 299 -3.56 28.14 11.00
C LYS A 299 -4.40 28.33 12.26
N LEU A 300 -4.76 27.24 12.96
CA LEU A 300 -5.53 27.29 14.20
C LEU A 300 -4.69 27.79 15.39
N CYS A 301 -3.39 27.49 15.42
CA CYS A 301 -2.48 27.88 16.49
C CYS A 301 -1.60 29.09 16.15
N ALA A 302 -1.87 29.79 15.04
CA ALA A 302 -1.07 30.91 14.59
C ALA A 302 -1.11 32.03 15.64
N LYS A 303 0.07 32.43 16.13
CA LYS A 303 0.24 33.52 17.07
C LYS A 303 0.91 34.69 16.37
N LEU A 304 0.76 35.87 16.94
CA LEU A 304 1.52 37.04 16.51
C LEU A 304 3.00 36.82 16.87
N GLU A 305 3.83 36.67 15.86
CA GLU A 305 5.28 36.42 15.96
C GLU A 305 6.05 37.74 15.72
N CYS A 306 7.03 38.04 16.57
CA CYS A 306 8.05 39.07 16.32
C CYS A 306 9.41 38.42 16.08
N PHE A 307 10.30 39.19 15.45
CA PHE A 307 11.72 39.00 15.62
C PHE A 307 12.19 39.78 16.85
N VAL A 308 13.03 39.15 17.69
CA VAL A 308 13.72 39.77 18.84
C VAL A 308 15.21 39.74 18.57
#